data_AF-A0A3D4ZHU0-F1
#
_entry.id   AF-A0A3D4ZHU0-F1
#
_cell.length_a   1.000
_cell.length_b   1.000
_cell.length_c   1.000
_cell.angle_alpha   90.00
_cell.angle_beta   90.00
_cell.angle_gamma   90.00
#
_symmetry.space_group_name_H-M   'P 1'
#
loop_
_entity.id
_entity.type
_entity.pdbx_description
1 polymer ?
#
loop_
_entity_poly.entity_id
_entity_poly.type
_entity_poly.pdbx_seq_one_letter_code
_entity_poly.pdbx_strand_id
1 'polypeptide(L)'
;MHALVWSTGRFAGPAYMYSDMRWLMVLALLAIVAALVLSIIAIVRTSKNKKQEDPSEALNIIGQRYAKGELTKEEYEAMKKDLQ
;
A
#
# COMPACT_ATOMS: atom_id res chain seq x y z
N MET A 1 33.52 31.29 54.75
CA MET A 1 32.24 31.04 55.45
C MET A 1 31.22 31.97 54.79
N HIS A 2 30.40 31.65 53.79
CA HIS A 2 29.47 30.53 53.52
C HIS A 2 29.40 30.33 51.99
N ALA A 3 29.65 29.12 51.47
CA ALA A 3 28.64 28.17 50.96
C ALA A 3 27.92 28.66 49.68
N LEU A 4 28.36 28.19 48.50
CA LEU A 4 27.83 27.01 47.79
C LEU A 4 26.47 27.31 47.15
N VAL A 5 26.43 27.62 45.86
CA VAL A 5 26.25 26.69 44.72
C VAL A 5 24.83 26.14 44.58
N TRP A 6 24.37 26.21 43.33
CA TRP A 6 23.34 25.39 42.68
C TRP A 6 21.87 25.80 42.72
N SER A 7 21.27 25.54 41.55
CA SER A 7 19.85 25.30 41.31
C SER A 7 19.00 26.59 41.26
N THR A 8 18.30 26.95 40.19
CA THR A 8 17.60 26.10 39.23
C THR A 8 17.37 26.88 37.93
N GLY A 9 18.00 26.45 36.83
CA GLY A 9 17.34 26.56 35.54
C GLY A 9 16.07 25.71 35.61
N ARG A 10 14.88 26.33 35.58
CA ARG A 10 13.55 25.72 35.34
C ARG A 10 12.44 26.77 35.56
N PHE A 11 12.40 27.82 34.75
CA PHE A 11 11.23 28.72 34.71
C PHE A 11 10.67 28.96 33.30
N ALA A 12 11.10 28.17 32.31
CA ALA A 12 10.29 27.94 31.12
C ALA A 12 9.29 26.82 31.47
N GLY A 13 8.12 27.21 31.98
CA GLY A 13 7.11 26.31 32.51
C GLY A 13 6.52 25.33 31.48
N PRO A 14 5.73 24.34 31.94
CA PRO A 14 5.16 23.25 31.15
C PRO A 14 4.08 23.69 30.14
N ALA A 15 3.87 24.99 29.92
CA ALA A 15 2.81 25.50 29.06
C ALA A 15 2.99 25.13 27.58
N TYR A 16 4.24 25.09 27.10
CA TYR A 16 4.56 24.65 25.74
C TYR A 16 4.32 23.14 25.54
N MET A 17 4.48 22.34 26.60
CA MET A 17 4.25 20.89 26.55
C MET A 17 2.76 20.53 26.35
N TYR A 18 1.83 21.33 26.86
CA TYR A 18 0.39 21.05 26.69
C TYR A 18 -0.18 21.55 25.35
N SER A 19 0.41 22.58 24.75
CA SER A 19 0.00 23.06 23.41
C SER A 19 0.41 22.10 22.30
N ASP A 20 1.61 21.51 22.39
CA ASP A 20 2.12 20.56 21.39
C ASP A 20 1.38 19.22 21.41
N MET A 21 0.89 18.79 22.58
CA MET A 21 0.16 17.53 22.74
C MET A 21 -1.14 17.48 21.91
N ARG A 22 -1.80 18.63 21.69
CA ARG A 22 -3.04 18.72 20.90
C ARG A 22 -2.77 18.55 19.40
N TRP A 23 -1.67 19.12 18.91
CA TRP A 23 -1.25 19.00 17.52
C TRP A 23 -0.78 17.58 17.19
N LEU A 24 -0.07 16.93 18.12
CA LEU A 24 0.32 15.53 17.97
C LEU A 24 -0.88 14.60 17.85
N MET A 25 -1.96 14.85 18.59
CA MET A 25 -3.17 14.03 18.50
C MET A 25 -3.88 14.19 17.14
N VAL A 26 -3.94 15.41 16.61
CA VAL A 26 -4.51 15.69 15.28
C VAL A 26 -3.65 15.06 14.19
N LEU A 27 -2.33 15.17 14.30
CA LEU A 27 -1.38 14.56 13.36
C LEU A 27 -1.51 13.04 13.35
N ALA A 28 -1.65 12.41 14.51
CA ALA A 28 -1.84 10.97 14.63
C ALA A 28 -3.14 10.51 13.96
N LEU A 29 -4.24 11.25 14.15
CA LEU A 29 -5.51 10.93 13.52
C LEU A 29 -5.44 11.09 11.99
N LEU A 30 -4.77 12.14 11.51
CA LEU A 30 -4.54 12.38 10.08
C LEU A 30 -3.64 11.29 9.46
N ALA A 31 -2.63 10.82 10.20
CA ALA A 31 -1.76 9.72 9.78
C ALA A 31 -2.55 8.40 9.64
N ILE A 32 -3.49 8.12 10.54
CA ILE A 32 -4.36 6.92 10.45
C ILE A 32 -5.22 6.99 9.18
N VAL A 33 -5.86 8.14 8.91
CA VAL A 33 -6.67 8.32 7.70
C VAL A 33 -5.81 8.19 6.44
N ALA A 34 -4.63 8.82 6.41
CA ALA A 34 -3.70 8.72 5.31
C ALA A 34 -3.23 7.27 5.08
N ALA A 35 -2.90 6.53 6.13
CA ALA A 35 -2.51 5.12 6.04
C ALA A 35 -3.64 4.25 5.47
N LEU A 36 -4.88 4.52 5.85
CA LEU A 36 -6.05 3.78 5.35
C LEU A 36 -6.28 4.03 3.86
N VAL A 37 -6.17 5.29 3.42
CA VAL A 37 -6.24 5.66 2.00
C VAL A 37 -5.09 5.04 1.19
N LEU A 38 -3.86 5.12 1.69
CA LEU A 38 -2.68 4.53 1.04
C LEU A 38 -2.79 3.00 0.94
N SER A 39 -3.33 2.34 1.97
CA SER A 39 -3.59 0.89 1.96
C SER A 39 -4.56 0.51 0.83
N ILE A 40 -5.68 1.22 0.69
CA ILE A 40 -6.64 0.99 -0.39
C ILE A 40 -5.98 1.23 -1.76
N ILE A 41 -5.25 2.33 -1.93
CA ILE A 41 -4.55 2.65 -3.19
C ILE A 41 -3.51 1.57 -3.53
N ALA A 42 -2.75 1.08 -2.53
CA ALA A 42 -1.75 0.04 -2.72
C ALA A 42 -2.40 -1.29 -3.15
N ILE A 43 -3.53 -1.66 -2.55
CA ILE A 43 -4.30 -2.85 -2.92
C ILE A 43 -4.83 -2.72 -4.35
N VAL A 44 -5.46 -1.59 -4.70
CA VAL A 44 -6.00 -1.36 -6.05
C VAL A 44 -4.91 -1.30 -7.12
N ARG A 45 -3.77 -0.62 -6.83
CA ARG A 45 -2.61 -0.61 -7.73
C ARG A 45 -2.00 -2.00 -7.89
N THR A 46 -1.89 -2.77 -6.82
CA THR A 46 -1.38 -4.14 -6.86
C THR A 46 -2.32 -5.06 -7.63
N SER A 47 -3.64 -4.91 -7.48
CA SER A 47 -4.62 -5.67 -8.26
C SER A 47 -4.58 -5.31 -9.75
N LYS A 48 -4.31 -4.05 -10.12
CA LYS A 48 -4.10 -3.67 -11.53
C LYS A 48 -2.77 -4.19 -12.08
N ASN A 49 -1.70 -4.23 -11.30
CA ASN A 49 -0.41 -4.80 -11.71
C ASN A 49 -0.36 -6.33 -11.65
N LYS A 50 -1.31 -6.98 -10.96
CA LYS A 50 -1.52 -8.44 -11.02
C LYS A 50 -2.37 -8.89 -12.21
N LYS A 51 -2.71 -7.98 -13.12
CA LYS A 51 -3.05 -8.34 -14.50
C LYS A 51 -1.79 -8.36 -15.39
N GLN A 52 -0.67 -8.77 -14.81
CA GLN A 52 0.37 -9.41 -15.58
C GLN A 52 -0.31 -10.69 -16.06
N GLU A 53 -0.68 -10.72 -17.34
CA GLU A 53 -1.28 -11.90 -17.97
C GLU A 53 -0.31 -13.06 -17.73
N ASP A 54 -0.58 -13.81 -16.67
CA ASP A 54 0.17 -15.01 -16.39
C ASP A 54 -0.05 -15.88 -17.63
N PRO A 55 1.00 -16.34 -18.32
CA PRO A 55 0.82 -17.14 -19.53
C PRO A 55 -0.06 -18.36 -19.23
N SER A 56 -0.05 -18.84 -17.99
CA SER A 56 -0.97 -19.85 -17.46
C SER A 56 -2.47 -19.46 -17.56
N GLU A 57 -2.83 -18.20 -17.27
CA GLU A 57 -4.21 -17.71 -17.34
C GLU A 57 -4.64 -17.49 -18.80
N ALA A 58 -3.75 -16.96 -19.65
CA ALA A 58 -3.99 -16.84 -21.09
C ALA A 58 -4.21 -18.21 -21.76
N LEU A 59 -3.39 -19.21 -21.42
CA LEU A 59 -3.54 -20.60 -21.86
C LEU A 59 -4.89 -21.20 -21.41
N ASN A 60 -5.35 -20.86 -20.20
CA ASN A 60 -6.62 -21.35 -19.67
C ASN A 60 -7.83 -20.70 -20.37
N ILE A 61 -7.72 -19.42 -20.78
CA ILE A 61 -8.74 -18.71 -21.56
C ILE A 61 -8.87 -19.30 -22.96
N ILE A 62 -7.77 -19.57 -23.67
CA ILE A 62 -7.83 -20.15 -25.02
C ILE A 62 -8.36 -21.60 -25.01
N GLY A 63 -8.02 -22.39 -23.98
CA GLY A 63 -8.52 -23.75 -23.82
C GLY A 63 -10.03 -23.81 -23.58
N GLN A 64 -10.59 -22.88 -22.80
CA GLN A 64 -12.03 -22.76 -22.61
C GLN A 64 -12.77 -22.42 -23.91
N ARG A 65 -12.21 -21.56 -24.76
CA ARG A 65 -12.82 -21.19 -26.05
C ARG A 65 -12.76 -22.34 -27.06
N TYR A 66 -11.67 -23.10 -27.07
CA TYR A 66 -11.54 -24.32 -27.86
C TYR A 66 -12.57 -25.38 -27.43
N ALA A 67 -12.77 -25.58 -26.12
CA ALA A 67 -13.76 -26.53 -25.60
C ALA A 67 -15.20 -26.13 -25.95
N LYS A 68 -15.48 -24.83 -26.06
CA LYS A 68 -16.77 -24.30 -26.56
C LYS A 68 -16.95 -24.45 -28.07
N GLY A 69 -15.89 -24.79 -28.81
CA GLY A 69 -15.90 -24.85 -30.27
C GLY A 69 -15.88 -23.47 -30.94
N GLU A 70 -15.61 -22.40 -30.18
CA GLU A 70 -15.48 -21.03 -30.70
C GLU A 70 -14.12 -20.79 -31.37
N LEU A 71 -13.16 -21.68 -31.14
CA LEU A 71 -11.79 -21.60 -31.64
C LEU A 71 -11.45 -22.88 -32.41
N THR A 72 -10.83 -22.75 -33.58
CA THR A 72 -10.37 -23.93 -34.34
C THR A 72 -9.08 -24.48 -33.74
N LYS A 73 -8.76 -25.75 -34.06
CA LYS A 73 -7.53 -26.40 -33.57
C LYS A 73 -6.27 -25.67 -34.02
N GLU A 74 -6.29 -25.11 -35.23
CA GLU A 74 -5.18 -24.35 -35.82
C GLU A 74 -4.93 -23.04 -35.04
N GLU A 75 -6.00 -22.31 -34.71
CA GLU A 75 -5.92 -21.08 -33.91
C GLU A 75 -5.45 -21.36 -32.49
N TYR A 76 -5.91 -22.46 -31.88
CA TYR A 76 -5.46 -22.89 -30.55
C TYR A 76 -3.96 -23.22 -30.52
N GLU A 77 -3.45 -23.98 -31.50
CA GLU A 77 -2.03 -24.34 -31.55
C GLU A 77 -1.12 -23.13 -31.85
N ALA A 78 -1.58 -22.17 -32.66
CA ALA A 78 -0.86 -20.94 -32.92
C ALA A 78 -0.73 -20.08 -31.64
N MET A 79 -1.84 -19.83 -30.94
CA MET A 79 -1.83 -19.05 -29.70
C MET A 79 -1.05 -19.74 -28.57
N LYS A 80 -1.12 -21.07 -28.49
CA LYS A 80 -0.35 -21.84 -27.51
C LYS A 80 1.16 -21.70 -27.72
N LYS A 81 1.64 -21.65 -28.97
CA LYS A 81 3.06 -21.44 -29.30
C LYS A 81 3.53 -20.02 -29.02
N ASP A 82 2.64 -19.04 -29.11
CA ASP A 82 2.96 -17.63 -28.86
C ASP A 82 3.04 -17.29 -27.36
N LEU A 83 2.27 -18.02 -26.54
CA LEU A 83 2.21 -17.88 -25.08
C LEU A 83 3.24 -18.73 -24.32
N GLN A 84 4.01 -19.57 -25.01
CA GLN A 84 5.01 -20.49 -24.45
C GLN A 84 6.43 -20.02 -24.75
#